data_AF-A0A0U3BZ85-F1
#
_entry.id   AF-A0A0U3BZ85-F1
#
_cell.length_a   1.000
_cell.length_b   1.000
_cell.length_c   1.000
_cell.angle_alpha   90.00
_cell.angle_beta   90.00
_cell.angle_gamma   90.00
#
_symmetry.space_group_name_H-M   'P 1'
#
loop_
_entity.id
_entity.type
_entity.pdbx_description
1 polymer ?
#
loop_
_entity_poly.entity_id
_entity_poly.type
_entity_poly.pdbx_seq_one_letter_code
_entity_poly.pdbx_strand_id
1 'polypeptide(L)'
;MSEQVTARVSHPHQPGWFDLVSVMIESMLNNAGEEAEGFLIDVGASLAKRYPLAEARTVQDLEREINLQLARFNWGFSQLQPQENAILIQHHALPQGDSNVDAERWQLALSAVLAGVYAQWLQAQGGSAAVPVTFEKNDGGTLHYRYQ
;
A
#
# COMPACT_ATOMS: atom_id res chain seq x y z
N MET A 1 -33.59 -5.67 7.40
CA MET A 1 -32.53 -4.69 7.14
C MET A 1 -31.55 -5.37 6.22
N SER A 2 -31.49 -4.95 4.96
CA SER A 2 -30.73 -5.64 3.92
C SER A 2 -29.26 -5.30 4.06
N GLU A 3 -28.42 -6.29 4.37
CA GLU A 3 -26.97 -6.18 4.23
C GLU A 3 -26.65 -6.03 2.73
N GLN A 4 -26.30 -4.83 2.32
CA GLN A 4 -25.60 -4.63 1.06
C GLN A 4 -24.20 -5.21 1.25
N VAL A 5 -24.00 -6.44 0.77
CA VAL A 5 -22.66 -6.96 0.48
C VAL A 5 -22.08 -6.06 -0.61
N THR A 6 -21.35 -5.02 -0.22
CA THR A 6 -20.50 -4.25 -1.13
C THR A 6 -19.58 -5.24 -1.80
N ALA A 7 -19.83 -5.51 -3.08
CA ALA A 7 -19.00 -6.39 -3.89
C ALA A 7 -17.54 -5.91 -3.78
N ARG A 8 -16.68 -6.78 -3.24
CA ARG A 8 -15.26 -6.51 -3.05
C ARG A 8 -14.62 -6.28 -4.42
N VAL A 9 -14.32 -5.03 -4.74
CA VAL A 9 -13.56 -4.69 -5.94
C VAL A 9 -12.11 -5.08 -5.66
N SER A 10 -11.66 -6.17 -6.27
CA SER A 10 -10.23 -6.53 -6.34
C SER A 10 -9.82 -6.49 -7.80
N HIS A 11 -8.65 -5.91 -8.09
CA HIS A 11 -8.13 -5.91 -9.45
C HIS A 11 -7.65 -7.32 -9.81
N PRO A 12 -7.98 -7.84 -11.01
CA PRO A 12 -7.55 -9.16 -11.42
C PRO A 12 -6.03 -9.22 -11.58
N HIS A 13 -5.45 -10.36 -11.21
CA HIS A 13 -4.04 -10.69 -11.41
C HIS A 13 -3.62 -10.50 -12.89
N GLN A 14 -2.43 -9.92 -13.12
CA GLN A 14 -1.84 -9.78 -14.46
C GLN A 14 -0.71 -10.79 -14.66
N PRO A 15 -0.92 -11.90 -15.39
CA PRO A 15 0.12 -12.91 -15.58
C PRO A 15 1.36 -12.35 -16.32
N GLY A 16 2.52 -12.96 -16.07
CA GLY A 16 3.82 -12.60 -16.63
C GLY A 16 4.73 -11.95 -15.59
N TRP A 17 4.97 -10.65 -15.71
CA TRP A 17 5.90 -9.94 -14.82
C TRP A 17 5.43 -9.93 -13.36
N PHE A 18 4.13 -10.03 -13.12
CA PHE A 18 3.57 -10.09 -11.76
C PHE A 18 3.86 -11.44 -11.09
N ASP A 19 3.79 -12.55 -11.84
CA ASP A 19 4.20 -13.87 -11.36
C ASP A 19 5.68 -13.84 -10.91
N LEU A 20 6.56 -13.19 -11.69
CA LEU A 20 7.95 -13.02 -11.31
C LEU A 20 8.10 -12.23 -10.00
N VAL A 21 7.29 -11.19 -9.79
CA VAL A 21 7.28 -10.42 -8.53
C VAL A 21 6.78 -11.28 -7.37
N SER A 22 5.73 -12.08 -7.56
CA SER A 22 5.25 -13.05 -6.57
C SER A 22 6.34 -14.04 -6.17
N VAL A 23 7.07 -14.61 -7.13
CA VAL A 23 8.20 -15.50 -6.85
C VAL A 23 9.33 -14.79 -6.10
N MET A 24 9.68 -13.56 -6.48
CA MET A 24 10.72 -12.80 -5.77
C MET A 24 10.35 -12.49 -4.32
N ILE A 25 9.10 -12.08 -4.09
CA ILE A 25 8.58 -11.79 -2.75
C ILE A 25 8.55 -13.07 -1.92
N GLU A 26 8.04 -14.18 -2.46
CA GLU A 26 8.03 -15.46 -1.75
C GLU A 26 9.44 -15.93 -1.38
N SER A 27 10.37 -15.89 -2.33
CA SER A 27 11.76 -16.24 -2.09
C SER A 27 12.38 -15.37 -1.00
N MET A 28 12.11 -14.07 -1.03
CA MET A 28 12.58 -13.15 -0.02
C MET A 28 12.01 -13.47 1.36
N LEU A 29 10.69 -13.65 1.49
CA LEU A 29 10.04 -13.98 2.76
C LEU A 29 10.61 -15.27 3.37
N ASN A 30 10.93 -16.26 2.53
CA ASN A 30 11.49 -17.53 2.98
C ASN A 30 12.94 -17.43 3.46
N ASN A 31 13.69 -16.40 3.02
CA ASN A 31 15.12 -16.26 3.29
C ASN A 31 15.45 -15.15 4.31
N ALA A 32 14.66 -14.08 4.38
CA ALA A 32 14.97 -12.89 5.18
C ALA A 32 14.48 -12.96 6.64
N GLY A 33 13.64 -13.94 6.99
CA GLY A 33 13.15 -14.12 8.37
C GLY A 33 12.48 -12.84 8.92
N GLU A 34 12.93 -12.39 10.10
CA GLU A 34 12.38 -11.21 10.78
C GLU A 34 12.70 -9.88 10.08
N GLU A 35 13.73 -9.82 9.22
CA GLU A 35 14.13 -8.58 8.53
C GLU A 35 13.30 -8.30 7.25
N ALA A 36 12.47 -9.27 6.84
CA ALA A 36 11.75 -9.21 5.57
C ALA A 36 10.82 -7.99 5.49
N GLU A 37 10.13 -7.65 6.57
CA GLU A 37 9.20 -6.52 6.61
C GLU A 37 9.93 -5.19 6.40
N GLY A 38 11.03 -4.95 7.15
CA GLY A 38 11.81 -3.72 7.04
C GLY A 38 12.37 -3.50 5.64
N PHE A 39 12.88 -4.56 5.01
CA PHE A 39 13.33 -4.49 3.63
C PHE A 39 12.20 -4.15 2.65
N LEU A 40 11.01 -4.74 2.80
CA LEU A 40 9.87 -4.43 1.93
C LEU A 40 9.39 -2.97 2.08
N ILE A 41 9.46 -2.42 3.30
CA ILE A 41 9.22 -1.00 3.56
C ILE A 41 10.25 -0.15 2.79
N ASP A 42 11.54 -0.49 2.84
CA ASP A 42 12.60 0.22 2.11
C ASP A 42 12.44 0.15 0.59
N VAL A 43 11.98 -1.00 0.07
CA VAL A 43 11.60 -1.17 -1.34
C VAL A 43 10.47 -0.20 -1.70
N GLY A 44 9.43 -0.12 -0.86
CA GLY A 44 8.31 0.82 -1.02
C GLY A 44 8.75 2.28 -1.04
N ALA A 45 9.58 2.69 -0.08
CA ALA A 45 10.14 4.04 -0.03
C ALA A 45 10.99 4.36 -1.27
N SER A 46 11.79 3.39 -1.74
CA SER A 46 12.58 3.53 -2.97
C SER A 46 11.69 3.67 -4.21
N LEU A 47 10.58 2.93 -4.28
CA LEU A 47 9.60 3.04 -5.36
C LEU A 47 8.94 4.43 -5.36
N ALA A 48 8.50 4.92 -4.19
CA ALA A 48 7.89 6.24 -4.05
C ALA A 48 8.82 7.39 -4.46
N LYS A 49 10.13 7.27 -4.22
CA LYS A 49 11.13 8.25 -4.72
C LYS A 49 11.23 8.27 -6.25
N ARG A 50 11.06 7.12 -6.91
CA ARG A 50 11.08 7.01 -8.39
C ARG A 50 9.78 7.54 -9.02
N TYR A 51 8.68 7.48 -8.27
CA TYR A 51 7.35 7.94 -8.69
C TYR A 51 6.81 8.96 -7.68
N PRO A 52 7.39 10.18 -7.63
CA PRO A 52 7.00 11.18 -6.66
C PRO A 52 5.59 11.71 -6.96
N LEU A 53 4.92 12.19 -5.91
CA LEU A 53 3.69 12.97 -6.05
C LEU A 53 4.01 14.38 -6.54
N ALA A 54 3.07 14.99 -7.27
CA ALA A 54 3.09 16.43 -7.44
C ALA A 54 2.85 17.13 -6.10
N GLU A 55 3.18 18.42 -6.00
CA GLU A 55 2.93 19.21 -4.79
C GLU A 55 1.42 19.32 -4.53
N ALA A 56 1.00 18.88 -3.34
CA ALA A 56 -0.39 18.90 -2.89
C ALA A 56 -0.56 19.98 -1.80
N ARG A 57 -1.62 20.79 -1.92
CA ARG A 57 -1.89 21.91 -0.98
C ARG A 57 -2.99 21.60 0.03
N THR A 58 -3.76 20.55 -0.23
CA THR A 58 -4.86 20.08 0.60
C THR A 58 -4.80 18.57 0.73
N VAL A 59 -5.50 18.01 1.73
CA VAL A 59 -5.62 16.54 1.87
C VAL A 59 -6.32 15.94 0.66
N GLN A 60 -7.27 16.66 0.06
CA GLN A 60 -7.95 16.24 -1.17
C GLN A 60 -7.00 16.22 -2.37
N ASP A 61 -6.11 17.20 -2.50
CA ASP A 61 -5.07 17.18 -3.53
C ASP A 61 -4.13 15.99 -3.31
N LEU A 62 -3.71 15.76 -2.06
CA LEU A 62 -2.82 14.65 -1.71
C LEU A 62 -3.45 13.30 -2.08
N GLU A 63 -4.70 13.06 -1.71
CA GLU A 63 -5.45 11.85 -2.07
C GLU A 63 -5.50 11.67 -3.60
N ARG A 64 -5.78 12.76 -4.34
CA ARG A 64 -5.81 12.73 -5.81
C ARG A 64 -4.44 12.33 -6.38
N GLU A 65 -3.35 12.97 -5.95
CA GLU A 65 -2.01 12.70 -6.47
C GLU A 65 -1.56 11.27 -6.14
N ILE A 66 -1.86 10.78 -4.94
CA ILE A 66 -1.64 9.38 -4.55
C ILE A 66 -2.36 8.44 -5.52
N ASN A 67 -3.65 8.67 -5.74
CA ASN A 67 -4.47 7.82 -6.61
C ASN A 67 -4.00 7.83 -8.06
N LEU A 68 -3.50 8.96 -8.55
CA LEU A 68 -2.88 9.04 -9.88
C LEU A 68 -1.63 8.16 -10.01
N GLN A 69 -0.80 8.08 -8.97
CA GLN A 69 0.36 7.19 -8.98
C GLN A 69 -0.05 5.72 -8.84
N LEU A 70 -0.95 5.40 -7.91
CA LEU A 70 -1.44 4.02 -7.72
C LEU A 70 -2.07 3.45 -9.00
N ALA A 71 -2.81 4.27 -9.74
CA ALA A 71 -3.42 3.88 -11.01
C ALA A 71 -2.39 3.47 -12.08
N ARG A 72 -1.17 4.04 -12.06
CA ARG A 72 -0.11 3.63 -13.02
C ARG A 72 0.34 2.18 -12.84
N PHE A 73 0.22 1.66 -11.62
CA PHE A 73 0.59 0.29 -11.28
C PHE A 73 -0.61 -0.66 -11.27
N ASN A 74 -1.82 -0.16 -11.49
CA ASN A 74 -3.07 -0.86 -11.20
C ASN A 74 -3.12 -1.37 -9.76
N TRP A 75 -2.62 -0.57 -8.81
CA TRP A 75 -2.58 -0.89 -7.38
C TRP A 75 -3.80 -0.37 -6.63
N GLY A 76 -4.97 -0.33 -7.27
CA GLY A 76 -6.18 0.17 -6.63
C GLY A 76 -6.14 1.67 -6.32
N PHE A 77 -6.76 2.06 -5.20
CA PHE A 77 -6.90 3.47 -4.80
C PHE A 77 -6.92 3.60 -3.28
N SER A 78 -6.67 4.80 -2.78
CA SER A 78 -6.70 5.16 -1.37
C SER A 78 -7.71 6.26 -1.07
N GLN A 79 -8.25 6.22 0.14
CA GLN A 79 -9.01 7.31 0.75
C GLN A 79 -8.25 7.81 1.99
N LEU A 80 -8.13 9.13 2.12
CA LEU A 80 -7.50 9.80 3.25
C LEU A 80 -8.55 10.41 4.15
N GLN A 81 -8.53 10.01 5.42
CA GLN A 81 -9.41 10.58 6.45
C GLN A 81 -8.55 11.36 7.44
N PRO A 82 -8.51 12.69 7.35
CA PRO A 82 -7.82 13.50 8.34
C PRO A 82 -8.58 13.41 9.67
N GLN A 83 -7.82 13.18 10.74
CA GLN A 83 -8.28 13.18 12.13
C GLN A 83 -7.53 14.27 12.90
N GLU A 84 -7.86 14.47 14.17
CA GLU A 84 -7.29 15.57 14.98
C GLU A 84 -5.76 15.51 15.04
N ASN A 85 -5.17 14.33 15.22
CA ASN A 85 -3.71 14.13 15.33
C ASN A 85 -3.18 13.00 14.42
N ALA A 86 -3.94 12.63 13.39
CA ALA A 86 -3.56 11.53 12.52
C ALA A 86 -4.16 11.68 11.12
N ILE A 87 -3.61 10.94 10.16
CA ILE A 87 -4.27 10.64 8.90
C ILE A 87 -4.50 9.13 8.85
N LEU A 88 -5.77 8.73 8.74
CA LEU A 88 -6.12 7.35 8.42
C LEU A 88 -6.10 7.19 6.90
N ILE A 89 -5.37 6.20 6.43
CA ILE A 89 -5.26 5.84 5.01
C ILE A 89 -5.97 4.52 4.83
N GLN A 90 -6.97 4.48 3.96
CA GLN A 90 -7.68 3.26 3.58
C GLN A 90 -7.30 2.93 2.15
N HIS A 91 -6.61 1.82 1.94
CA HIS A 91 -6.21 1.37 0.61
C HIS A 91 -7.10 0.22 0.16
N HIS A 92 -7.69 0.36 -1.02
CA HIS A 92 -8.68 -0.54 -1.58
C HIS A 92 -8.18 -1.16 -2.87
N ALA A 93 -8.70 -2.36 -3.16
CA ALA A 93 -8.53 -3.02 -4.45
C ALA A 93 -7.05 -3.31 -4.82
N LEU A 94 -6.21 -3.61 -3.83
CA LEU A 94 -4.86 -4.13 -4.06
C LEU A 94 -4.95 -5.38 -4.97
N PRO A 95 -4.09 -5.51 -6.00
CA PRO A 95 -4.07 -6.68 -6.86
C PRO A 95 -3.73 -7.95 -6.07
N GLN A 96 -4.42 -9.03 -6.42
CA GLN A 96 -4.14 -10.35 -5.88
C GLN A 96 -2.82 -10.89 -6.45
N GLY A 97 -2.08 -11.64 -5.63
CA GLY A 97 -0.92 -12.42 -6.02
C GLY A 97 -1.27 -13.46 -7.09
N ASP A 98 -0.25 -14.15 -7.57
CA ASP A 98 -0.50 -15.40 -8.29
C ASP A 98 -1.19 -16.43 -7.37
N SER A 99 -1.68 -17.52 -7.94
CA SER A 99 -2.33 -18.59 -7.16
C SER A 99 -1.35 -19.48 -6.39
N ASN A 100 -0.04 -19.24 -6.48
CA ASN A 100 1.00 -20.09 -5.90
C ASN A 100 1.47 -19.56 -4.55
N VAL A 101 1.45 -18.24 -4.35
CA VAL A 101 1.74 -17.61 -3.05
C VAL A 101 0.46 -17.57 -2.20
N ASP A 102 0.60 -17.94 -0.93
CA ASP A 102 -0.48 -17.78 0.05
C ASP A 102 -0.98 -16.32 0.08
N ALA A 103 -2.30 -16.14 -0.08
CA ALA A 103 -2.93 -14.84 -0.20
C ALA A 103 -2.66 -13.94 1.02
N GLU A 104 -2.58 -14.51 2.23
CA GLU A 104 -2.26 -13.75 3.44
C GLU A 104 -0.81 -13.25 3.43
N ARG A 105 0.14 -14.12 3.04
CA ARG A 105 1.56 -13.75 2.91
C ARG A 105 1.78 -12.69 1.84
N TRP A 106 1.12 -12.84 0.69
CA TRP A 106 1.13 -11.84 -0.37
C TRP A 106 0.62 -10.49 0.13
N GLN A 107 -0.53 -10.48 0.80
CA GLN A 107 -1.13 -9.26 1.35
C GLN A 107 -0.24 -8.60 2.40
N LEU A 108 0.40 -9.37 3.28
CA LEU A 108 1.33 -8.85 4.29
C LEU A 108 2.57 -8.24 3.64
N ALA A 109 3.13 -8.90 2.62
CA ALA A 109 4.29 -8.37 1.92
C ALA A 109 3.98 -7.06 1.19
N LEU A 110 2.86 -7.02 0.45
CA LEU A 110 2.44 -5.82 -0.26
C LEU A 110 1.98 -4.71 0.70
N SER A 111 1.43 -5.06 1.87
CA SER A 111 1.06 -4.06 2.87
C SER A 111 2.30 -3.36 3.43
N ALA A 112 3.40 -4.07 3.65
CA ALA A 112 4.70 -3.51 4.04
C ALA A 112 5.29 -2.59 2.95
N VAL A 113 5.25 -3.03 1.69
CA VAL A 113 5.65 -2.17 0.55
C VAL A 113 4.83 -0.88 0.51
N LEU A 114 3.51 -0.98 0.65
CA LEU A 114 2.64 0.19 0.66
C LEU A 114 2.90 1.12 1.86
N ALA A 115 3.22 0.58 3.04
CA ALA A 115 3.59 1.40 4.20
C ALA A 115 4.80 2.30 3.88
N GLY A 116 5.84 1.73 3.26
CA GLY A 116 7.01 2.49 2.79
C GLY A 116 6.68 3.52 1.71
N VAL A 117 5.79 3.18 0.77
CA VAL A 117 5.32 4.10 -0.27
C VAL A 117 4.61 5.30 0.35
N TYR A 118 3.63 5.08 1.23
CA TYR A 118 2.89 6.15 1.87
C TYR A 118 3.77 7.03 2.77
N ALA A 119 4.63 6.42 3.58
CA ALA A 119 5.54 7.16 4.46
C ALA A 119 6.43 8.11 3.65
N GLN A 120 7.02 7.62 2.56
CA GLN A 120 7.89 8.43 1.71
C GLN A 120 7.14 9.54 0.97
N TRP A 121 5.92 9.27 0.49
CA TRP A 121 5.10 10.30 -0.15
C TRP A 121 4.66 11.39 0.83
N LEU A 122 4.20 11.02 2.03
CA LEU A 122 3.82 11.99 3.06
C LEU A 122 5.00 12.85 3.50
N GLN A 123 6.16 12.23 3.72
CA GLN A 123 7.39 12.95 4.06
C GLN A 123 7.77 13.96 2.95
N ALA A 124 7.69 13.56 1.68
CA ALA A 124 7.99 14.43 0.55
C ALA A 124 7.03 15.63 0.42
N GLN A 125 5.82 15.54 0.98
CA GLN A 125 4.82 16.60 1.01
C GLN A 125 4.92 17.49 2.27
N GLY A 126 6.01 17.37 3.03
CA GLY A 126 6.25 18.15 4.25
C GLY A 126 5.87 17.44 5.55
N GLY A 127 5.50 16.15 5.49
CA GLY A 127 5.36 15.29 6.67
C GLY A 127 6.69 15.11 7.42
N SER A 128 6.59 14.84 8.72
CA SER A 128 7.76 14.62 9.57
C SER A 128 8.33 13.22 9.34
N ALA A 129 9.65 13.13 9.15
CA ALA A 129 10.35 11.84 9.07
C ALA A 129 10.29 11.03 10.38
N ALA A 130 9.97 11.67 11.50
CA ALA A 130 9.83 11.02 12.80
C ALA A 130 8.44 10.40 13.03
N VAL A 131 7.48 10.66 12.13
CA VAL A 131 6.11 10.19 12.22
C VAL A 131 5.94 9.00 11.26
N PRO A 132 5.81 7.76 11.78
CA PRO A 132 5.70 6.59 10.93
C PRO A 132 4.31 6.47 10.28
N VAL A 133 4.24 5.72 9.18
CA VAL A 133 2.99 5.13 8.70
C VAL A 133 2.95 3.69 9.20
N THR A 134 1.99 3.39 10.07
CA THR A 134 1.81 2.05 10.64
C THR A 134 0.65 1.33 9.97
N PHE A 135 0.85 0.06 9.60
CA PHE A 135 -0.25 -0.82 9.22
C PHE A 135 -1.07 -1.19 10.46
N GLU A 136 -2.39 -1.02 10.41
CA GLU A 136 -3.26 -1.30 11.55
C GLU A 136 -4.04 -2.61 11.40
N LYS A 137 -4.67 -2.80 10.24
CA LYS A 137 -5.50 -3.98 9.97
C LYS A 137 -5.81 -4.15 8.49
N ASN A 138 -6.21 -5.37 8.13
CA ASN A 138 -6.89 -5.68 6.88
C ASN A 138 -8.35 -6.04 7.18
N ASP A 139 -9.30 -5.25 6.68
CA ASP A 139 -10.73 -5.47 6.87
C ASP A 139 -11.35 -6.11 5.62
N GLY A 140 -10.85 -7.30 5.27
CA GLY A 140 -11.38 -8.10 4.18
C GLY A 140 -11.26 -7.44 2.81
N GLY A 141 -10.07 -6.92 2.47
CA GLY A 141 -9.77 -6.31 1.16
C GLY A 141 -9.53 -4.81 1.19
N THR A 142 -9.60 -4.20 2.38
CA THR A 142 -9.14 -2.84 2.63
C THR A 142 -7.99 -2.88 3.63
N LEU A 143 -6.85 -2.33 3.25
CA LEU A 143 -5.71 -2.16 4.15
C LEU A 143 -5.81 -0.81 4.83
N HIS A 144 -5.73 -0.80 6.15
CA HIS A 144 -5.80 0.41 6.96
C HIS A 144 -4.42 0.77 7.48
N TYR A 145 -4.01 2.01 7.27
CA TYR A 145 -2.77 2.57 7.81
C TYR A 145 -3.06 3.83 8.59
N ARG A 146 -2.20 4.14 9.55
CA ARG A 146 -2.25 5.39 10.29
C ARG A 146 -0.91 6.11 10.22
N TYR A 147 -0.96 7.40 9.93
CA TYR A 147 0.16 8.32 10.06
C TYR A 147 -0.06 9.18 11.32
N GLN A 148 0.75 8.97 12.37
CA GLN A 148 0.65 9.63 13.68
C GLN A 148 1.95 9.56 14.48
#